data_AF-A0A176FFY9-F1
#
_entry.id   AF-A0A176FFY9-F1
#
_cell.length_a   1.000
_cell.length_b   1.000
_cell.length_c   1.000
_cell.angle_alpha   90.00
_cell.angle_beta   90.00
_cell.angle_gamma   90.00
#
_symmetry.space_group_name_H-M   'P 1'
#
loop_
_entity.id
_entity.type
_entity.pdbx_description
1 polymer ?
#
loop_
_entity_poly.entity_id
_entity_poly.type
_entity_poly.pdbx_seq_one_letter_code
_entity_poly.pdbx_strand_id
1 'polypeptide(L)'
;MAFDPETLKFNDDGLLPAIAQDAETGEVLMLAWMNAEAVQRTLDTGRVTYWSRSRQSFWVKGESSGHVQELAELRIDCDRDCILV
;
A
#
# COMPACT_ATOMS: atom_id res chain seq x y z
N MET A 1 16.63 -10.23 7.03
CA MET A 1 15.38 -10.12 7.82
C MET A 1 14.34 -9.55 6.88
N ALA A 2 13.15 -10.15 6.82
CA ALA A 2 12.02 -9.55 6.13
C ALA A 2 11.56 -8.31 6.90
N PHE A 3 11.08 -7.28 6.20
CA PHE A 3 10.46 -6.12 6.83
C PHE A 3 9.18 -6.54 7.58
N ASP A 4 8.93 -5.94 8.74
CA ASP A 4 7.74 -6.21 9.57
C ASP A 4 6.77 -5.02 9.50
N PRO A 5 5.59 -5.18 8.86
CA PRO A 5 4.58 -4.12 8.76
C PRO A 5 4.05 -3.59 10.10
N GLU A 6 4.14 -4.37 11.19
CA GLU A 6 3.73 -3.93 12.53
C GLU A 6 4.61 -2.80 13.08
N THR A 7 5.75 -2.51 12.43
CA THR A 7 6.63 -1.39 12.80
C THR A 7 6.17 -0.04 12.27
N LEU A 8 5.09 0.00 11.46
CA LEU A 8 4.43 1.20 10.96
C LEU A 8 3.45 1.78 11.98
N LYS A 9 3.16 3.07 11.88
CA LYS A 9 2.14 3.74 12.69
C LYS A 9 0.84 3.78 11.92
N PHE A 10 -0.17 3.14 12.48
CA PHE A 10 -1.53 3.17 11.96
C PHE A 10 -2.37 4.15 12.78
N ASN A 11 -3.37 4.74 12.13
CA ASN A 11 -4.37 5.56 12.81
C ASN A 11 -5.32 4.71 13.68
N ASP A 12 -6.30 5.36 14.32
CA ASP A 12 -7.28 4.69 15.19
C ASP A 12 -8.12 3.60 14.49
N ASP A 13 -8.23 3.66 13.15
CA ASP A 13 -8.92 2.64 12.33
C ASP A 13 -8.00 1.48 11.92
N GLY A 14 -6.73 1.48 12.35
CA GLY A 14 -5.73 0.50 11.94
C GLY A 14 -5.24 0.69 10.49
N LEU A 15 -5.28 1.93 9.99
CA LEU A 15 -4.93 2.27 8.61
C LEU A 15 -3.84 3.34 8.52
N LEU A 16 -3.08 3.31 7.42
CA LEU A 16 -2.17 4.37 7.02
C LEU A 16 -2.41 4.78 5.56
N PRO A 17 -2.14 6.04 5.18
CA PRO A 17 -2.09 6.46 3.79
C PRO A 17 -0.98 5.75 3.02
N ALA A 18 -1.33 5.25 1.83
CA ALA A 18 -0.40 4.73 0.84
C ALA A 18 -0.52 5.56 -0.45
N ILE A 19 0.58 6.18 -0.85
CA ILE A 19 0.68 6.98 -2.08
C ILE A 19 1.29 6.09 -3.15
N ALA A 20 0.56 5.88 -4.24
CA ALA A 20 1.07 5.18 -5.41
C ALA A 20 1.75 6.17 -6.35
N GLN A 21 3.01 5.91 -6.69
CA GLN A 21 3.80 6.70 -7.60
C GLN A 21 4.31 5.81 -8.73
N ASP A 22 4.26 6.33 -9.96
CA ASP A 22 4.88 5.67 -11.09
C ASP A 22 6.41 5.65 -10.91
N ALA A 23 7.00 4.45 -10.93
CA ALA A 23 8.41 4.24 -10.60
C ALA A 23 9.40 4.85 -11.61
N GLU A 24 8.95 5.08 -12.86
CA GLU A 24 9.82 5.63 -13.92
C GLU A 24 9.70 7.15 -13.99
N THR A 25 8.48 7.67 -13.89
CA THR A 25 8.18 9.08 -14.14
C THR A 25 8.10 9.92 -12.87
N GLY A 26 7.83 9.29 -11.71
CA GLY A 26 7.56 9.97 -10.45
C GLY A 26 6.16 10.60 -10.39
N GLU A 27 5.26 10.32 -11.35
CA GLU A 27 3.89 10.81 -11.30
C GLU A 27 3.12 10.17 -10.13
N VAL A 28 2.44 10.99 -9.32
CA VAL A 28 1.53 10.48 -8.28
C VAL A 28 0.25 9.99 -8.94
N LEU A 29 0.02 8.68 -8.88
CA LEU A 29 -1.10 8.02 -9.54
C LEU A 29 -2.36 8.05 -8.68
N MET A 30 -2.23 7.79 -7.38
CA MET A 30 -3.35 7.76 -6.45
C MET A 30 -2.92 7.77 -4.99
N LEU A 31 -3.88 8.06 -4.11
CA LEU A 31 -3.80 7.77 -2.67
C LEU A 31 -4.86 6.72 -2.32
N ALA A 32 -4.48 5.76 -1.49
CA ALA A 32 -5.38 4.79 -0.87
C ALA A 32 -4.95 4.50 0.56
N TRP A 33 -5.60 3.51 1.18
CA TRP A 33 -5.35 3.12 2.58
C TRP A 33 -4.86 1.68 2.62
N MET A 34 -3.95 1.40 3.55
CA MET A 34 -3.50 0.05 3.87
C MET A 34 -3.57 -0.18 5.37
N ASN A 35 -3.96 -1.39 5.80
CA ASN A 35 -3.64 -1.91 7.12
C ASN A 35 -2.37 -2.78 7.04
N ALA A 36 -1.88 -3.27 8.18
CA ALA A 36 -0.68 -4.13 8.22
C ALA A 36 -0.78 -5.35 7.28
N GLU A 37 -1.95 -5.99 7.20
CA GLU A 37 -2.15 -7.15 6.32
C GLU A 37 -2.09 -6.78 4.83
N ALA A 38 -2.62 -5.62 4.43
CA ALA A 38 -2.54 -5.13 3.06
C ALA A 38 -1.08 -4.85 2.65
N VAL A 39 -0.27 -4.30 3.57
CA VAL A 39 1.18 -4.12 3.38
C VAL A 39 1.86 -5.48 3.24
N GLN A 40 1.58 -6.42 4.14
CA GLN A 40 2.16 -7.78 4.09
C GLN A 40 1.83 -8.47 2.76
N ARG A 41 0.57 -8.46 2.33
CA ARG A 41 0.13 -9.05 1.04
C ARG A 41 0.83 -8.38 -0.15
N THR A 42 1.06 -7.07 -0.09
CA THR A 42 1.77 -6.33 -1.13
C THR A 42 3.22 -6.80 -1.23
N LEU A 43 3.91 -6.95 -0.09
CA LEU A 43 5.29 -7.44 -0.03
C LEU A 43 5.41 -8.91 -0.46
N ASP A 44 4.46 -9.76 -0.05
CA ASP A 44 4.48 -11.20 -0.36
C ASP A 44 4.21 -11.47 -1.85
N THR A 45 3.31 -10.71 -2.46
CA THR A 45 2.85 -10.98 -3.83
C THR A 45 3.48 -10.09 -4.89
N GLY A 46 4.14 -9.01 -4.50
CA GLY A 46 4.61 -7.96 -5.42
C GLY A 46 3.49 -7.21 -6.13
N ARG A 47 2.22 -7.39 -5.73
CA ARG A 47 1.06 -6.69 -6.31
C ARG A 47 0.44 -5.77 -5.27
N VAL A 48 0.30 -4.49 -5.61
CA VAL A 48 -0.18 -3.50 -4.65
C VAL A 48 -1.62 -3.80 -4.23
N THR A 49 -1.80 -4.03 -2.93
CA THR A 49 -3.06 -4.40 -2.30
C THR A 49 -3.46 -3.32 -1.30
N TYR A 50 -4.67 -2.79 -1.44
CA TYR A 50 -5.22 -1.77 -0.56
C TYR A 50 -6.33 -2.32 0.33
N TRP A 51 -6.68 -1.57 1.37
CA TRP A 51 -7.88 -1.76 2.17
C TRP A 51 -8.97 -0.77 1.76
N SER A 52 -10.11 -1.28 1.28
CA SER A 52 -11.27 -0.46 0.97
C SER A 52 -12.05 -0.15 2.25
N ARG A 53 -12.01 1.09 2.73
CA ARG A 53 -12.76 1.52 3.91
C ARG A 53 -14.28 1.36 3.77
N SER A 54 -14.81 1.59 2.58
CA SER A 54 -16.25 1.50 2.32
C SER A 54 -16.75 0.07 2.13
N ARG A 55 -15.92 -0.83 1.58
CA ARG A 55 -16.27 -2.24 1.38
C ARG A 55 -15.80 -3.13 2.53
N GLN A 56 -14.96 -2.61 3.42
CA GLN A 56 -14.28 -3.33 4.50
C GLN A 56 -13.62 -4.62 3.97
N SER A 57 -12.90 -4.49 2.86
CA SER A 57 -12.28 -5.62 2.17
C SER A 57 -10.98 -5.24 1.50
N PHE A 58 -10.14 -6.25 1.26
CA PHE A 58 -8.94 -6.11 0.45
C PHE A 58 -9.29 -5.86 -1.02
N TRP A 59 -8.47 -5.04 -1.67
CA TRP A 59 -8.57 -4.73 -3.09
C TRP A 59 -7.18 -4.77 -3.71
N VAL A 60 -6.92 -5.82 -4.49
CA VAL A 60 -5.71 -5.87 -5.34
C VAL A 60 -5.93 -4.93 -6.52
N LYS A 61 -5.08 -3.93 -6.67
CA LYS A 61 -5.26 -2.91 -7.70
C LYS A 61 -5.24 -3.56 -9.09
N GLY A 62 -6.27 -3.27 -9.87
CA GLY A 62 -6.39 -3.77 -11.24
C GLY A 62 -7.00 -5.17 -11.37
N GLU A 63 -7.37 -5.85 -10.29
CA GLU A 63 -7.92 -7.23 -10.36
C GLU A 63 -9.15 -7.35 -11.27
N SER A 64 -10.03 -6.36 -11.28
CA SER A 64 -11.21 -6.35 -12.16
C SER A 64 -11.01 -5.60 -13.49
N SER A 65 -10.04 -4.67 -13.56
CA SER A 65 -9.88 -3.77 -14.72
C SER A 65 -8.67 -4.08 -15.60
N GLY A 66 -7.76 -4.94 -15.16
CA GLY A 66 -6.46 -5.19 -15.79
C GLY A 66 -5.40 -4.11 -15.55
N HIS A 67 -5.74 -2.98 -14.93
CA HIS A 67 -4.78 -1.89 -14.65
C HIS A 67 -4.04 -2.16 -13.33
N VAL A 68 -3.17 -3.17 -13.36
CA VAL A 68 -2.41 -3.65 -12.20
C VAL A 68 -1.30 -2.68 -11.81
N GLN A 69 -0.92 -2.71 -10.54
CA GLN A 69 0.28 -2.04 -10.01
C GLN A 69 1.19 -3.12 -9.42
N GLU A 70 2.35 -3.30 -10.04
CA GLU A 70 3.43 -4.15 -9.54
C GLU A 70 4.34 -3.31 -8.66
N LEU A 71 4.70 -3.83 -7.48
CA LEU A 71 5.53 -3.12 -6.52
C LEU A 71 6.98 -3.08 -6.99
N ALA A 72 7.48 -1.89 -7.32
CA ALA A 72 8.89 -1.67 -7.60
C ALA A 72 9.69 -1.48 -6.30
N GLU A 73 9.20 -0.61 -5.42
CA GLU A 73 9.78 -0.33 -4.11
C GLU A 73 8.69 0.08 -3.12
N LEU A 74 8.95 -0.11 -1.83
CA LEU A 74 8.12 0.44 -0.76
C LEU A 74 9.02 1.29 0.12
N ARG A 75 8.68 2.57 0.26
CA ARG A 75 9.38 3.52 1.10
C ARG A 75 8.48 3.99 2.23
N ILE A 76 9.08 4.25 3.37
CA ILE A 76 8.41 4.68 4.60
C ILE A 76 8.87 6.11 4.89
N ASP A 77 7.95 6.96 5.30
CA ASP A 77 8.28 8.31 5.73
C ASP A 77 9.00 8.36 7.10
N CYS A 78 9.33 9.56 7.56
CA CYS A 78 10.24 9.75 8.69
C CYS A 78 9.64 9.40 10.06
N ASP A 79 8.33 9.53 10.22
CA ASP A 79 7.57 9.17 11.42
C ASP A 79 6.75 7.88 11.28
N ARG A 80 6.82 7.24 10.11
CA ARG A 80 6.29 5.91 9.77
C ARG A 80 4.77 5.82 9.70
N ASP A 81 4.08 6.93 9.48
CA ASP A 81 2.63 6.97 9.34
C ASP A 81 2.15 7.06 7.89
N CYS A 82 3.06 7.07 6.92
CA CYS A 82 2.77 7.01 5.50
C CYS A 82 3.76 6.11 4.75
N ILE A 83 3.28 5.52 3.66
CA ILE A 83 4.13 4.79 2.71
C ILE A 83 3.98 5.31 1.29
N LEU A 84 5.09 5.24 0.55
CA LEU A 84 5.16 5.47 -0.90
C LEU A 84 5.42 4.12 -1.58
N VAL A 85 4.54 3.77 -2.51
CA VAL A 85 4.55 2.51 -3.28
C VAL A 85 4.53 2.76 -4.78
#